data_AF-A0A084WHN0-F1
#
_entry.id   AF-A0A084WHN0-F1
#
_cell.length_a   1.000
_cell.length_b   1.000
_cell.length_c   1.000
_cell.angle_alpha   90.00
_cell.angle_beta   90.00
_cell.angle_gamma   90.00
#
_symmetry.space_group_name_H-M   'P 1'
#
loop_
_entity.id
_entity.type
_entity.pdbx_description
1 polymer ?
#
loop_
_entity_poly.entity_id
_entity_poly.type
_entity_poly.pdbx_seq_one_letter_code
_entity_poly.pdbx_strand_id
1 'polypeptide(L)'
;MARFSLLSVLSIALTTISLLAPICHGQDILGSYFRCRNEFDIEPSVFDALRVGNFSVRNSFVECFGECFVKRAGFMNDDFTFNRDTITRFTNRFVSKENSELVYERCTADVTPTFCVTAFDVYQCIYEHIYEKWNTRK
;
A
#
# COMPACT_ATOMS: atom_id res chain seq x y z
N MET A 1 -20.28 -51.46 39.32
CA MET A 1 -19.46 -50.48 38.57
C MET A 1 -20.23 -50.21 37.28
N ALA A 2 -20.62 -49.00 36.87
CA ALA A 2 -19.99 -47.69 37.03
C ALA A 2 -21.04 -46.59 37.25
N ARG A 3 -20.69 -45.61 38.09
CA ARG A 3 -21.41 -44.33 38.21
C ARG A 3 -20.92 -43.45 37.06
N PHE A 4 -21.78 -43.21 36.07
CA PHE A 4 -21.51 -42.21 35.03
C PHE A 4 -21.62 -40.83 35.67
N SER A 5 -20.46 -40.23 35.95
CA SER A 5 -20.30 -38.90 36.51
C SER A 5 -20.90 -37.86 35.56
N LEU A 6 -22.07 -37.33 35.92
CA LEU A 6 -22.73 -36.16 35.33
C LEU A 6 -21.92 -34.85 35.45
N LEU A 7 -20.71 -34.90 36.02
CA LEU A 7 -19.85 -33.74 36.29
C LEU A 7 -18.90 -33.39 35.12
N SER A 8 -18.75 -34.25 34.11
CA SER A 8 -17.77 -34.04 33.03
C SER A 8 -18.27 -33.14 31.89
N VAL A 9 -19.58 -32.90 31.80
CA VAL A 9 -20.18 -32.21 30.65
C VAL A 9 -20.28 -30.69 30.86
N LEU A 10 -20.22 -30.21 32.11
CA LEU A 10 -20.37 -28.78 32.43
C LEU A 10 -19.07 -27.96 32.29
N SER A 11 -17.90 -28.58 32.19
CA SER A 11 -16.61 -27.86 32.16
C SER A 11 -16.14 -27.45 30.76
N ILE A 12 -16.80 -27.91 29.69
CA ILE A 12 -16.35 -27.65 28.30
C ILE A 12 -17.01 -26.39 27.70
N ALA A 13 -18.05 -25.84 28.34
CA ALA A 13 -18.84 -24.75 27.76
C ALA A 13 -18.31 -23.33 28.03
N LEU A 14 -17.21 -23.16 28.76
CA LEU A 14 -16.78 -21.84 29.29
C LEU A 14 -15.44 -21.29 28.76
N THR A 15 -14.76 -21.93 27.81
CA THR A 15 -13.39 -21.53 27.40
C THR A 15 -13.19 -21.22 25.92
N THR A 16 -14.25 -20.90 25.16
CA THR A 16 -14.09 -20.49 23.73
C THR A 16 -14.89 -19.25 23.35
N ILE A 17 -14.97 -18.24 24.23
CA ILE A 17 -15.17 -16.86 23.77
C ILE A 17 -13.79 -16.33 23.36
N SER A 18 -13.27 -16.89 22.27
CA SER A 18 -12.05 -16.39 21.64
C SER A 18 -12.41 -15.08 20.94
N LEU A 19 -11.75 -14.00 21.39
CA LEU A 19 -11.65 -12.69 20.75
C LEU A 19 -11.95 -12.71 19.24
N LEU A 20 -13.18 -12.31 18.86
CA LEU A 20 -13.47 -11.74 17.54
C LEU A 20 -13.09 -10.26 17.56
N ALA A 21 -11.85 -9.95 17.95
CA ALA A 21 -11.28 -8.67 17.55
C ALA A 21 -11.06 -8.79 16.04
N PRO A 22 -11.67 -7.92 15.21
CA PRO A 22 -11.25 -7.83 13.82
C PRO A 22 -9.74 -7.62 13.83
N ILE A 23 -8.99 -8.53 13.23
CA ILE A 23 -7.57 -8.31 13.03
C ILE A 23 -7.51 -7.10 12.10
N CYS A 24 -7.29 -5.92 12.68
CA CYS A 24 -6.95 -4.74 11.92
C CYS A 24 -5.59 -5.01 11.32
N HIS A 25 -5.55 -5.65 10.15
CA HIS A 25 -4.40 -5.68 9.27
C HIS A 25 -4.19 -4.25 8.75
N GLY A 26 -3.71 -3.38 9.63
CA GLY A 26 -3.26 -2.05 9.26
C GLY A 26 -2.17 -2.17 8.21
N GLN A 27 -2.13 -1.21 7.30
CA GLN A 27 -1.12 -1.13 6.26
C GLN A 27 0.25 -0.89 6.92
N ASP A 28 1.14 -1.90 6.88
CA ASP A 28 2.51 -1.79 7.43
C ASP A 28 3.42 -1.01 6.46
N ILE A 29 3.13 0.27 6.29
CA ILE A 29 3.90 1.18 5.41
C ILE A 29 5.37 1.20 5.82
N LEU A 30 5.64 1.43 7.11
CA LEU A 30 7.00 1.64 7.58
C LEU A 30 7.84 0.36 7.49
N GLY A 31 7.28 -0.79 7.86
CA GLY A 31 7.96 -2.06 7.69
C GLY A 31 8.16 -2.42 6.21
N SER A 32 7.20 -2.10 5.34
CA SER A 32 7.34 -2.29 3.89
C SER A 32 8.47 -1.45 3.31
N TYR A 33 8.57 -0.19 3.73
CA TYR A 33 9.68 0.70 3.37
C TYR A 33 11.03 0.10 3.76
N PHE A 34 11.22 -0.27 5.03
CA PHE A 34 12.50 -0.80 5.50
C PHE A 34 12.89 -2.11 4.81
N ARG A 35 11.94 -3.04 4.63
CA ARG A 35 12.20 -4.31 3.94
C ARG A 35 12.65 -4.09 2.50
N CYS A 36 11.90 -3.29 1.73
CA CYS A 36 12.21 -3.02 0.33
C CYS A 36 13.50 -2.23 0.16
N ARG A 37 13.71 -1.23 1.00
CA ARG A 37 14.93 -0.44 0.97
C ARG A 37 16.17 -1.31 1.19
N ASN A 38 16.10 -2.23 2.16
CA ASN A 38 17.19 -3.16 2.43
C ASN A 38 17.36 -4.21 1.31
N GLU A 39 16.27 -4.67 0.70
CA GLU A 39 16.29 -5.64 -0.41
C GLU A 39 16.97 -5.10 -1.67
N PHE A 40 16.78 -3.80 -1.96
CA PHE A 40 17.31 -3.13 -3.16
C PHE A 40 18.48 -2.18 -2.88
N ASP A 41 19.01 -2.20 -1.66
CA ASP A 41 20.13 -1.35 -1.20
C ASP A 41 19.93 0.15 -1.51
N ILE A 42 18.74 0.66 -1.16
CA ILE A 42 18.36 2.04 -1.44
C ILE A 42 18.78 2.97 -0.30
N GLU A 43 19.51 4.02 -0.64
CA GLU A 43 19.81 5.10 0.31
C GLU A 43 18.54 5.85 0.72
N PRO A 44 18.36 6.22 2.01
CA PRO A 44 17.16 6.95 2.46
C PRO A 44 16.89 8.23 1.67
N SER A 45 17.94 8.92 1.23
CA SER A 45 17.87 10.16 0.45
C SER A 45 17.16 9.99 -0.90
N VAL A 46 17.17 8.78 -1.49
CA VAL A 46 16.44 8.48 -2.72
C VAL A 46 14.94 8.52 -2.47
N PHE A 47 14.47 7.94 -1.36
CA PHE A 47 13.05 8.00 -0.99
C PHE A 47 12.63 9.43 -0.69
N ASP A 48 13.46 10.20 0.03
CA ASP A 48 13.22 11.61 0.29
C ASP A 48 13.12 12.43 -1.00
N ALA A 49 13.99 12.16 -1.97
CA ALA A 49 13.96 12.80 -3.29
C ALA A 49 12.64 12.51 -4.02
N LEU A 50 12.19 11.25 -4.08
CA LEU A 50 10.91 10.88 -4.69
C LEU A 50 9.73 11.56 -3.99
N ARG A 51 9.76 11.65 -2.67
CA ARG A 51 8.69 12.25 -1.85
C ARG A 51 8.50 13.75 -2.12
N VAL A 52 9.55 14.43 -2.58
CA VAL A 52 9.51 15.85 -2.98
C VAL A 52 9.42 16.03 -4.50
N GLY A 53 9.17 14.96 -5.27
CA GLY A 53 8.96 15.03 -6.72
C GLY A 53 10.23 15.04 -7.55
N ASN A 54 11.39 14.72 -6.96
CA ASN A 54 12.62 14.56 -7.72
C ASN A 54 12.71 13.15 -8.30
N PHE A 55 12.18 12.96 -9.50
CA PHE A 55 12.23 11.69 -10.23
C PHE A 55 13.54 11.45 -10.98
N SER A 56 14.52 12.37 -10.92
CA SER A 56 15.82 12.20 -11.58
C SER A 56 16.68 11.09 -10.95
N VAL A 57 16.31 10.62 -9.76
CA VAL A 57 16.98 9.50 -9.06
C VAL A 57 16.62 8.13 -9.66
N ARG A 58 15.73 8.09 -10.66
CA ARG A 58 15.26 6.88 -11.33
C ARG A 58 16.44 6.06 -11.87
N ASN A 59 16.45 4.78 -11.49
CA ASN A 59 17.25 3.72 -12.08
C ASN A 59 16.55 2.39 -11.79
N SER A 60 17.06 1.27 -12.32
CA SER A 60 16.44 -0.04 -12.18
C SER A 60 16.22 -0.49 -10.73
N PHE A 61 17.15 -0.18 -9.82
CA PHE A 61 16.98 -0.52 -8.40
C PHE A 61 15.89 0.30 -7.73
N VAL A 62 15.79 1.59 -8.08
CA VAL A 62 14.75 2.49 -7.56
C VAL A 62 13.36 2.09 -8.06
N GLU A 63 13.24 1.70 -9.32
CA GLU A 63 12.01 1.15 -9.90
C GLU A 63 11.57 -0.11 -9.14
N CYS A 64 12.49 -1.07 -8.94
CA CYS A 64 12.17 -2.31 -8.25
C CYS A 64 11.86 -2.11 -6.76
N PHE A 65 12.56 -1.16 -6.11
CA PHE A 65 12.20 -0.69 -4.78
C PHE A 65 10.77 -0.12 -4.76
N GLY A 66 10.41 0.70 -5.75
CA GLY A 66 9.08 1.27 -5.90
C GLY A 66 8.01 0.18 -5.96
N GLU A 67 8.15 -0.78 -6.88
CA GLU A 67 7.23 -1.92 -6.99
C GLU A 67 7.13 -2.72 -5.70
N CYS A 68 8.28 -3.11 -5.13
CA CYS A 68 8.36 -3.83 -3.86
C CYS A 68 7.57 -3.11 -2.77
N PHE A 69 7.79 -1.80 -2.65
CA PHE A 69 7.21 -0.98 -1.61
C PHE A 69 5.71 -0.87 -1.78
N VAL A 70 5.22 -0.51 -2.98
CA VAL A 70 3.78 -0.31 -3.22
C VAL A 70 2.98 -1.61 -3.14
N LYS A 71 3.57 -2.76 -3.51
CA LYS A 71 2.93 -4.07 -3.34
C LYS A 71 2.76 -4.43 -1.87
N ARG A 72 3.84 -4.38 -1.08
CA ARG A 72 3.80 -4.71 0.35
C ARG A 72 2.98 -3.70 1.16
N ALA A 73 2.98 -2.45 0.71
CA ALA A 73 2.13 -1.41 1.25
C ALA A 73 0.67 -1.53 0.76
N GLY A 74 0.28 -2.46 -0.10
CA GLY A 74 -1.13 -2.66 -0.49
C GLY A 74 -1.71 -1.60 -1.44
N PHE A 75 -0.86 -0.82 -2.12
CA PHE A 75 -1.27 0.05 -3.24
C PHE A 75 -1.33 -0.71 -4.56
N MET A 76 -0.57 -1.80 -4.69
CA MET A 76 -0.51 -2.65 -5.86
C MET A 76 -0.74 -4.11 -5.43
N ASN A 77 -1.47 -4.85 -6.25
CA ASN A 77 -1.76 -6.26 -6.02
C ASN A 77 -0.68 -7.13 -6.70
N ASP A 78 -0.68 -8.43 -6.41
CA ASP A 78 0.29 -9.38 -6.98
C ASP A 78 0.13 -9.57 -8.49
N ASP A 79 -1.07 -9.33 -9.03
CA ASP A 79 -1.40 -9.38 -10.46
C ASP A 79 -1.08 -8.07 -11.20
N PHE A 80 -0.33 -7.17 -10.57
CA PHE A 80 0.05 -5.85 -11.08
C PHE A 80 -1.10 -4.86 -11.27
N THR A 81 -2.30 -5.18 -10.81
CA THR A 81 -3.39 -4.20 -10.70
C THR A 81 -3.19 -3.29 -9.49
N PHE A 82 -3.81 -2.12 -9.51
CA PHE A 82 -3.69 -1.13 -8.44
C PHE A 82 -4.92 -1.13 -7.54
N ASN A 83 -4.70 -1.00 -6.23
CA ASN A 83 -5.78 -0.96 -5.26
C ASN A 83 -6.40 0.44 -5.21
N ARG A 84 -7.55 0.58 -5.88
CA ARG A 84 -8.34 1.81 -5.93
C ARG A 84 -8.61 2.42 -4.57
N ASP A 85 -9.07 1.64 -3.61
CA ASP A 85 -9.46 2.15 -2.30
C ASP A 85 -8.27 2.64 -1.48
N THR A 86 -7.11 1.98 -1.61
CA THR A 86 -5.86 2.41 -0.96
C THR A 86 -5.35 3.70 -1.59
N ILE A 87 -5.29 3.77 -2.93
CA ILE A 87 -4.81 4.95 -3.65
C ILE A 87 -5.72 6.15 -3.38
N THR A 88 -7.03 6.02 -3.61
CA THR A 88 -7.97 7.14 -3.45
C THR A 88 -8.00 7.64 -2.01
N ARG A 89 -7.94 6.76 -1.00
CA ARG A 89 -7.83 7.15 0.41
C ARG A 89 -6.54 7.93 0.69
N PHE A 90 -5.43 7.54 0.09
CA PHE A 90 -4.17 8.27 0.19
C PHE A 90 -4.25 9.65 -0.47
N THR A 91 -4.71 9.72 -1.72
CA THR A 91 -4.78 10.97 -2.49
C THR A 91 -5.81 11.96 -1.94
N ASN A 92 -6.88 11.47 -1.28
CA ASN A 92 -7.90 12.30 -0.59
C ASN A 92 -7.34 13.21 0.50
N ARG A 93 -6.10 12.96 0.94
CA ARG A 93 -5.38 13.82 1.89
C ARG A 93 -4.86 15.10 1.26
N PHE A 94 -4.80 15.16 -0.07
CA PHE A 94 -4.20 16.24 -0.84
C PHE A 94 -5.19 16.90 -1.81
N VAL A 95 -6.15 16.14 -2.34
CA VAL A 95 -7.17 16.61 -3.27
C VAL A 95 -8.57 16.17 -2.83
N SER A 96 -9.63 16.74 -3.42
CA SER A 96 -11.01 16.31 -3.13
C SER A 96 -11.27 14.87 -3.57
N LYS A 97 -12.31 14.24 -3.02
CA LYS A 97 -12.72 12.87 -3.38
C LYS A 97 -12.87 12.67 -4.89
N GLU A 98 -13.59 13.57 -5.55
CA GLU A 98 -13.77 13.54 -7.01
C GLU A 98 -12.43 13.61 -7.77
N ASN A 99 -11.52 14.50 -7.35
CA ASN A 99 -10.20 14.59 -8.00
C ASN A 99 -9.34 13.34 -7.73
N SER A 100 -9.46 12.71 -6.57
CA SER A 100 -8.77 11.45 -6.27
C SER A 100 -9.21 10.31 -7.19
N GLU A 101 -10.50 10.22 -7.49
CA GLU A 101 -11.03 9.23 -8.43
C GLU A 101 -10.47 9.46 -9.83
N LEU A 102 -10.49 10.72 -10.29
CA LEU A 102 -9.93 11.09 -11.59
C LEU A 102 -8.42 10.79 -11.68
N VAL A 103 -7.66 11.03 -10.60
CA VAL A 103 -6.23 10.71 -10.56
C VAL A 103 -6.01 9.21 -10.64
N TYR A 104 -6.78 8.42 -9.90
CA TYR A 104 -6.69 6.96 -9.96
C TYR A 104 -6.96 6.45 -11.37
N GLU A 105 -8.07 6.88 -11.99
CA GLU A 105 -8.44 6.45 -13.34
C GLU A 105 -7.35 6.82 -14.36
N ARG A 106 -6.89 8.07 -14.36
CA ARG A 106 -5.88 8.55 -15.31
C ARG A 106 -4.53 7.84 -15.20
N CYS A 107 -4.12 7.51 -13.97
CA CYS A 107 -2.80 6.94 -13.73
C CYS A 107 -2.78 5.41 -13.76
N THR A 108 -3.93 4.72 -13.78
CA THR A 108 -3.97 3.25 -13.64
C THR A 108 -4.80 2.52 -14.69
N ALA A 109 -5.67 3.19 -15.48
CA ALA A 109 -6.58 2.50 -16.40
C ALA A 109 -5.88 1.77 -17.56
N ASP A 110 -4.84 2.38 -18.15
CA ASP A 110 -4.21 1.90 -19.39
C ASP A 110 -2.73 1.51 -19.21
N VAL A 111 -2.37 1.04 -18.01
CA VAL A 111 -1.00 0.65 -17.71
C VAL A 111 -0.70 -0.75 -18.23
N THR A 112 0.41 -0.90 -18.96
CA THR A 112 0.93 -2.22 -19.32
C THR A 112 1.85 -2.71 -18.18
N PRO A 113 1.54 -3.87 -17.54
CA PRO A 113 2.39 -4.41 -16.49
C PRO A 113 3.81 -4.68 -16.99
N THR A 114 4.75 -3.92 -16.44
CA THR A 114 6.18 -4.02 -16.70
C THR A 114 6.86 -4.07 -15.35
N PHE A 115 7.59 -5.16 -15.10
CA PHE A 115 8.26 -5.41 -13.83
C PHE A 115 9.16 -4.22 -13.45
N CYS A 116 9.03 -3.77 -12.20
CA CYS A 116 9.65 -2.59 -11.60
C CYS A 116 9.18 -1.24 -12.16
N VAL A 117 9.01 -1.14 -13.47
CA VAL A 117 8.75 0.12 -14.18
C VAL A 117 7.37 0.68 -13.88
N THR A 118 6.32 -0.15 -13.98
CA THR A 118 4.93 0.34 -13.91
C THR A 118 4.62 1.03 -12.58
N ALA A 119 5.09 0.49 -11.46
CA ALA A 119 4.87 1.10 -10.15
C ALA A 119 5.47 2.50 -10.04
N PHE A 120 6.66 2.70 -10.63
CA PHE A 120 7.33 4.00 -10.66
C PHE A 120 6.54 5.01 -11.50
N ASP A 121 6.16 4.61 -12.72
CA ASP A 121 5.43 5.49 -13.65
C ASP A 121 4.07 5.91 -13.08
N VAL A 122 3.34 4.98 -12.44
CA VAL A 122 2.07 5.29 -11.77
C VAL A 122 2.28 6.26 -10.60
N TYR A 123 3.31 6.07 -9.77
CA TYR A 123 3.60 6.99 -8.67
C TYR A 123 3.93 8.40 -9.17
N GLN A 124 4.74 8.50 -10.22
CA GLN A 124 5.07 9.78 -10.84
C GLN A 124 3.82 10.47 -11.39
N CYS A 125 2.97 9.76 -12.13
CA CYS A 125 1.69 10.30 -12.63
C CYS A 125 0.80 10.84 -11.49
N ILE A 126 0.65 10.08 -10.41
CA ILE A 126 -0.16 10.49 -9.24
C ILE A 126 0.42 11.76 -8.61
N TYR A 127 1.74 11.82 -8.44
CA TYR A 127 2.42 13.00 -7.90
C TYR A 127 2.16 14.22 -8.77
N GLU A 128 2.39 14.10 -10.08
CA GLU A 128 2.23 15.19 -11.03
C GLU A 128 0.79 15.73 -11.00
N HIS A 129 -0.25 14.90 -11.00
CA HIS A 129 -1.62 15.39 -10.95
C HIS A 129 -2.06 15.97 -9.58
N ILE A 130 -1.50 15.48 -8.47
CA ILE A 130 -1.76 16.08 -7.16
C ILE A 130 -1.11 17.46 -7.05
N TYR A 131 0.09 17.62 -7.58
CA TYR A 131 0.90 18.84 -7.44
C TYR A 131 0.81 19.82 -8.64
N GLU A 132 0.28 19.42 -9.80
CA GLU A 132 -0.03 20.32 -10.93
C GLU A 132 -1.03 21.42 -10.53
N LYS A 133 -1.91 21.16 -9.55
CA LYS A 133 -2.81 22.17 -8.95
C LYS A 133 -2.10 23.24 -8.09
N TRP A 134 -0.81 23.07 -7.79
CA TRP A 134 0.01 24.06 -7.07
C TRP A 134 0.75 25.02 -8.01
N ASN A 135 1.06 24.63 -9.24
CA ASN A 135 1.74 25.50 -10.21
C ASN A 135 0.80 26.36 -11.07
N THR A 136 -0.49 26.01 -11.13
CA THR A 136 -1.52 26.78 -11.87
C THR A 136 -2.19 27.87 -11.01
N ARG A 137 -1.79 28.01 -9.74
CA ARG A 137 -2.22 29.09 -8.82
C ARG A 137 -1.09 30.09 -8.49
N LYS A 138 -0.13 30.26 -9.40
CA LYS A 138 0.82 31.37 -9.38
C LYS A 138 0.63 32.23 -10.62
#